data_AF-A0A1A8S140-F1
#
_entry.id   AF-A0A1A8S140-F1
#
_cell.length_a   1.000
_cell.length_b   1.000
_cell.length_c   1.000
_cell.angle_alpha   90.00
_cell.angle_beta   90.00
_cell.angle_gamma   90.00
#
_symmetry.space_group_name_H-M   'P 1'
#
loop_
_entity.id
_entity.type
_entity.pdbx_description
1 polymer ?
#
loop_
_entity_poly.entity_id
_entity_poly.type
_entity_poly.pdbx_seq_one_letter_code
_entity_poly.pdbx_strand_id
1 'polypeptide(L)'
;KLPQALIIGVKKGGTRALLEFLRLHPDIRALGSEPHFFDRHYARGLNWYRSMMPKALEGQIVMEKTPRYFVTVDTPQRVHSMSPDVKLIVVVRDPVTRAISDYTQIISKAPNIPSFESLAFKNHTTGLIDSLWSPLWIGLYAQHMEHWLA
;
A
#
# COMPACT_ATOMS: atom_id res chain seq x y z
N LYS A 1 3.63 15.47 15.00
CA LYS A 1 2.66 15.89 13.94
C LYS A 1 2.04 14.63 13.34
N LEU A 2 0.79 14.66 12.88
CA LEU A 2 0.24 13.59 12.03
C LEU A 2 0.80 13.75 10.60
N PRO A 3 0.85 12.68 9.79
CA PRO A 3 1.36 12.77 8.43
C PRO A 3 0.42 13.60 7.54
N GLN A 4 1.01 14.47 6.72
CA GLN A 4 0.29 15.30 5.74
C GLN A 4 0.26 14.65 4.35
N ALA A 5 1.08 13.62 4.11
CA ALA A 5 1.03 12.81 2.91
C ALA A 5 1.25 11.31 3.20
N LEU A 6 0.53 10.45 2.50
CA LEU A 6 0.56 9.00 2.67
C LEU A 6 0.90 8.31 1.34
N ILE A 7 1.88 7.42 1.34
CA ILE A 7 2.08 6.47 0.23
C ILE A 7 1.23 5.22 0.52
N ILE A 8 0.03 5.19 -0.07
CA ILE A 8 -1.00 4.20 0.25
C ILE A 8 -0.88 2.90 -0.54
N GLY A 9 -0.11 2.90 -1.63
CA GLY A 9 -0.04 1.76 -2.55
C GLY A 9 0.91 1.95 -3.72
N VAL A 10 1.05 0.96 -4.59
CA VAL A 10 0.53 -0.42 -4.41
C VAL A 10 1.62 -1.38 -3.95
N LYS A 11 1.23 -2.51 -3.36
CA LYS A 11 2.19 -3.59 -3.05
C LYS A 11 2.95 -3.98 -4.31
N LYS A 12 4.29 -4.00 -4.22
CA LYS A 12 5.24 -4.25 -5.32
C LYS A 12 5.32 -3.17 -6.42
N GLY A 13 4.72 -2.00 -6.19
CA GLY A 13 4.80 -0.85 -7.10
C GLY A 13 6.12 -0.06 -7.02
N GLY A 14 6.98 -0.32 -6.03
CA GLY A 14 8.21 0.47 -5.82
C GLY A 14 8.09 1.51 -4.69
N THR A 15 7.07 1.37 -3.85
CA THR A 15 6.77 2.30 -2.75
C THR A 15 7.96 2.52 -1.80
N ARG A 16 8.74 1.48 -1.48
CA ARG A 16 9.96 1.61 -0.65
C ARG A 16 11.00 2.51 -1.31
N ALA A 17 11.29 2.31 -2.59
CA ALA A 17 12.27 3.13 -3.30
C ALA A 17 11.85 4.60 -3.32
N LEU A 18 10.57 4.88 -3.64
CA LEU A 18 10.05 6.25 -3.60
C LEU A 18 10.23 6.92 -2.23
N LEU A 19 9.89 6.22 -1.14
CA LEU A 19 10.04 6.80 0.20
C LEU A 19 11.50 7.11 0.53
N GLU A 20 12.42 6.22 0.18
CA GLU A 20 13.86 6.46 0.42
C GLU A 20 14.39 7.64 -0.41
N PHE A 21 13.94 7.81 -1.65
CA PHE A 21 14.31 8.97 -2.46
C PHE A 21 13.71 10.28 -1.92
N LEU A 22 12.44 10.28 -1.51
CA LEU A 22 11.80 11.46 -0.92
C LEU A 22 12.50 11.89 0.39
N ARG A 23 13.01 10.95 1.17
CA ARG A 23 13.76 11.24 2.42
C ARG A 23 15.09 11.97 2.19
N LEU A 24 15.57 12.05 0.95
CA LEU A 24 16.74 12.88 0.63
C LEU A 24 16.40 14.38 0.65
N HIS A 25 15.13 14.76 0.53
CA HIS A 25 14.70 16.15 0.58
C HIS A 25 14.73 16.68 2.02
N PRO A 26 15.34 17.86 2.30
CA PRO A 26 15.50 18.38 3.66
C PRO A 26 14.18 18.63 4.38
N ASP A 27 13.10 18.89 3.63
CA ASP A 27 11.78 19.16 4.18
C ASP A 27 10.90 17.90 4.37
N ILE A 28 11.41 16.70 4.11
CA ILE A 28 10.64 15.46 4.26
C ILE A 28 11.14 14.65 5.45
N ARG A 29 10.22 14.31 6.35
CA ARG A 29 10.43 13.38 7.46
C ARG A 29 9.48 12.20 7.28
N ALA A 30 10.02 11.00 7.20
CA ALA A 30 9.19 9.81 7.00
C ALA A 30 9.40 8.75 8.07
N LEU A 31 8.32 8.06 8.43
CA LEU A 31 8.41 6.83 9.21
C LEU A 31 9.06 5.73 8.38
N GLY A 32 10.11 5.10 8.92
CA GLY A 32 10.89 4.09 8.20
C GLY A 32 10.19 2.74 8.03
N SER A 33 9.31 2.37 8.98
CA SER A 33 8.51 1.15 8.95
C SER A 33 7.11 1.38 8.36
N GLU A 34 6.40 0.30 8.04
CA GLU A 34 4.98 0.37 7.66
C GLU A 34 4.13 0.35 8.94
N PRO A 35 3.45 1.44 9.31
CA PRO A 35 2.72 1.52 10.57
C PRO A 35 1.50 0.60 10.64
N HIS A 36 0.91 0.25 9.48
CA HIS A 36 -0.32 -0.53 9.41
C HIS A 36 -1.45 0.01 10.31
N PHE A 37 -1.53 1.34 10.42
CA PHE A 37 -2.50 1.97 11.31
C PHE A 37 -3.91 1.82 10.77
N PHE A 38 -4.17 2.27 9.54
CA PHE A 38 -5.52 2.27 8.99
C PHE A 38 -6.05 0.87 8.63
N ASP A 39 -5.20 -0.16 8.51
CA ASP A 39 -5.60 -1.53 8.17
C ASP A 39 -5.53 -2.55 9.33
N ARG A 40 -4.62 -2.40 10.31
CA ARG A 40 -4.47 -3.39 11.40
C ARG A 40 -4.58 -2.81 12.81
N HIS A 41 -4.19 -1.56 12.98
CA HIS A 41 -3.97 -0.98 14.31
C HIS A 41 -4.84 0.24 14.61
N TYR A 42 -5.93 0.43 13.86
CA TYR A 42 -6.77 1.62 13.94
C TYR A 42 -7.36 1.83 15.35
N ALA A 43 -7.74 0.73 16.01
CA ALA A 43 -8.27 0.74 17.37
C ALA A 43 -7.27 1.27 18.44
N ARG A 44 -5.98 1.38 18.13
CA ARG A 44 -4.99 1.99 19.04
C ARG A 44 -5.10 3.51 19.11
N GLY A 45 -5.89 4.13 18.22
CA GLY A 45 -6.18 5.55 18.21
C GLY A 45 -5.06 6.43 17.64
N LEU A 46 -5.43 7.67 17.30
CA LEU A 46 -4.53 8.63 16.67
C LEU A 46 -3.33 9.03 17.54
N ASN A 47 -3.45 8.95 18.87
CA ASN A 47 -2.33 9.22 19.76
C ASN A 47 -1.20 8.18 19.59
N TRP A 48 -1.57 6.90 19.49
CA TRP A 48 -0.61 5.84 19.20
C TRP A 48 0.02 6.06 17.83
N TYR A 49 -0.77 6.32 16.79
CA TYR A 49 -0.25 6.59 15.44
C TYR A 49 0.71 7.79 15.40
N ARG A 50 0.32 8.90 16.03
CA ARG A 50 1.15 10.11 16.16
C ARG A 50 2.46 9.84 16.88
N SER A 51 2.49 8.95 17.89
CA SER A 51 3.71 8.60 18.63
C SER A 51 4.74 7.87 17.78
N MET A 52 4.32 7.21 16.69
CA MET A 52 5.24 6.59 15.73
C MET A 52 5.90 7.60 14.80
N MET A 53 5.30 8.77 14.59
CA MET A 53 5.78 9.74 13.61
C MET A 53 7.12 10.35 14.04
N PRO A 54 8.07 10.54 13.09
CA PRO A 54 9.32 11.21 13.41
C PRO A 54 9.05 12.64 13.87
N LYS A 55 9.94 13.16 14.74
CA LYS A 55 9.99 14.60 15.03
C LYS A 55 10.29 15.35 13.73
N ALA A 56 9.59 16.46 13.54
CA ALA A 56 9.68 17.32 12.36
C ALA A 56 9.61 18.78 12.81
N LEU A 57 10.43 19.61 12.17
CA LEU A 57 10.46 21.05 12.37
C LEU A 57 9.23 21.72 11.74
N GLU A 58 9.12 23.03 11.90
CA GLU A 58 8.13 23.81 11.16
C GLU A 58 8.47 23.83 9.67
N GLY A 59 7.45 23.80 8.80
CA GLY A 59 7.62 23.67 7.35
C GLY A 59 7.89 22.25 6.82
N GLN A 60 8.35 21.31 7.66
CA GLN A 60 8.59 19.93 7.22
C GLN A 60 7.30 19.10 7.10
N ILE A 61 7.25 18.28 6.04
CA ILE A 61 6.18 17.32 5.75
C ILE A 61 6.51 15.98 6.41
N VAL A 62 5.57 15.46 7.19
CA VAL A 62 5.62 14.12 7.77
C VAL A 62 4.90 13.15 6.84
N MET A 63 5.55 12.02 6.55
CA MET A 63 5.02 10.98 5.68
C MET A 63 5.12 9.58 6.30
N GLU A 64 4.28 8.69 5.79
CA GLU A 64 4.43 7.24 5.99
C GLU A 64 4.06 6.49 4.71
N LYS A 65 4.31 5.19 4.71
CA LYS A 65 4.03 4.31 3.59
C LYS A 65 3.54 2.95 4.09
N THR A 66 2.30 2.62 3.74
CA THR A 66 1.72 1.29 3.96
C THR A 66 1.00 0.85 2.68
N PRO A 67 1.65 0.05 1.80
CA PRO A 67 1.09 -0.27 0.48
C PRO A 67 -0.22 -1.06 0.49
N ARG A 68 -0.59 -1.63 1.64
CA ARG A 68 -1.83 -2.39 1.83
C ARG A 68 -3.06 -1.48 1.99
N TYR A 69 -2.87 -0.22 2.34
CA TYR A 69 -3.98 0.73 2.48
C TYR A 69 -4.81 0.82 1.22
N PHE A 70 -4.17 0.86 0.04
CA PHE A 70 -4.83 1.00 -1.24
C PHE A 70 -5.98 0.03 -1.48
N VAL A 71 -5.87 -1.19 -0.95
CA VAL A 71 -6.85 -2.27 -1.15
C VAL A 71 -7.67 -2.58 0.11
N THR A 72 -7.50 -1.83 1.19
CA THR A 72 -8.22 -2.07 2.44
C THR A 72 -9.48 -1.21 2.47
N VAL A 73 -10.65 -1.86 2.43
CA VAL A 73 -11.98 -1.23 2.27
C VAL A 73 -12.24 -0.05 3.21
N ASP A 74 -11.92 -0.19 4.50
CA ASP A 74 -12.20 0.87 5.49
C ASP A 74 -11.19 2.04 5.45
N THR A 75 -10.06 1.89 4.75
CA THR A 75 -8.95 2.83 4.85
C THR A 75 -9.28 4.23 4.30
N PRO A 76 -9.94 4.41 3.14
CA PRO A 76 -10.32 5.73 2.64
C PRO A 76 -11.10 6.55 3.68
N GLN A 77 -12.15 5.98 4.27
CA GLN A 77 -12.99 6.66 5.26
C GLN A 77 -12.21 7.03 6.53
N ARG A 78 -11.35 6.13 7.01
CA ARG A 78 -10.52 6.37 8.20
C ARG A 78 -9.47 7.46 7.96
N VAL A 79 -8.87 7.49 6.77
CA VAL A 79 -7.91 8.51 6.35
C VAL A 79 -8.60 9.88 6.24
N HIS A 80 -9.75 9.93 5.58
CA HIS A 80 -10.57 11.15 5.47
C HIS A 80 -11.01 11.67 6.84
N SER A 81 -11.39 10.78 7.76
CA SER A 81 -11.77 11.13 9.14
C SER A 81 -10.61 11.69 9.96
N MET A 82 -9.37 11.30 9.66
CA MET A 82 -8.19 11.89 10.29
C MET A 82 -7.94 13.31 9.78
N SER A 83 -7.97 13.49 8.46
CA SER A 83 -7.85 14.80 7.81
C SER A 83 -8.28 14.68 6.34
N PRO A 84 -9.24 15.50 5.85
CA PRO A 84 -9.62 15.51 4.44
C PRO A 84 -8.52 16.10 3.53
N ASP A 85 -7.60 16.90 4.08
CA ASP A 85 -6.54 17.57 3.33
C ASP A 85 -5.28 16.72 3.10
N VAL A 86 -5.28 15.47 3.58
CA VAL A 86 -4.12 14.57 3.45
C VAL A 86 -3.87 14.23 1.99
N LYS A 87 -2.62 14.41 1.54
CA LYS A 87 -2.22 14.07 0.17
C LYS A 87 -1.97 12.58 0.04
N LEU A 88 -2.51 11.96 -1.01
CA LEU A 88 -2.36 10.53 -1.26
C LEU A 88 -1.42 10.30 -2.45
N ILE A 89 -0.51 9.35 -2.30
CA ILE A 89 0.43 8.94 -3.34
C ILE A 89 0.25 7.45 -3.62
N VAL A 90 0.04 7.11 -4.89
CA VAL A 90 -0.03 5.72 -5.38
C VAL A 90 1.11 5.50 -6.38
N VAL A 91 2.03 4.59 -6.05
CA VAL A 91 3.09 4.14 -6.95
C VAL A 91 2.60 2.91 -7.67
N VAL A 92 2.17 3.08 -8.91
CA VAL A 92 1.68 2.00 -9.76
C VAL A 92 2.82 1.32 -10.53
N ARG A 93 2.56 0.11 -10.99
CA ARG A 93 3.42 -0.70 -11.87
C ARG A 93 2.53 -1.44 -12.86
N ASP A 94 3.06 -1.84 -14.01
CA ASP A 94 2.37 -2.79 -14.90
C ASP A 94 1.75 -3.96 -14.08
N PRO A 95 0.42 -4.17 -14.13
CA PRO A 95 -0.27 -5.17 -13.29
C PRO A 95 0.28 -6.59 -13.43
N VAL A 96 0.73 -6.99 -14.61
CA VAL A 96 1.29 -8.33 -14.89
C VAL A 96 2.62 -8.47 -14.15
N THR A 97 3.54 -7.54 -14.37
CA THR A 97 4.86 -7.62 -13.73
C THR A 97 4.77 -7.39 -12.21
N ARG A 98 3.77 -6.63 -11.74
CA ARG A 98 3.44 -6.44 -10.33
C ARG A 98 2.96 -7.75 -9.71
N ALA A 99 2.05 -8.48 -10.37
CA ALA A 99 1.54 -9.77 -9.92
C ALA A 99 2.67 -10.82 -9.80
N ILE A 100 3.52 -10.92 -10.82
CA ILE A 100 4.69 -11.82 -10.82
C ILE A 100 5.60 -11.45 -9.64
N SER A 101 5.91 -10.17 -9.43
CA SER A 101 6.75 -9.73 -8.31
C SER A 101 6.14 -10.04 -6.94
N ASP A 102 4.81 -9.99 -6.84
CA ASP A 102 4.08 -10.36 -5.62
C ASP A 102 4.23 -11.85 -5.34
N TYR A 103 3.96 -12.68 -6.35
CA TYR A 103 4.18 -14.12 -6.31
C TYR A 103 5.63 -14.48 -5.95
N THR A 104 6.64 -13.83 -6.55
CA THR A 104 8.05 -14.03 -6.22
C THR A 104 8.35 -13.78 -4.74
N GLN A 105 7.69 -12.79 -4.11
CA GLN A 105 7.83 -12.55 -2.67
C GLN A 105 7.12 -13.60 -1.82
N ILE A 106 6.03 -14.21 -2.31
CA ILE A 106 5.33 -15.28 -1.61
C ILE A 106 6.18 -16.56 -1.66
N ILE A 107 6.69 -16.98 -2.82
CA ILE A 107 7.54 -18.18 -2.95
C ILE A 107 8.82 -18.07 -2.10
N SER A 108 9.40 -16.86 -1.99
CA SER A 108 10.63 -16.66 -1.20
C SER A 108 10.41 -16.88 0.31
N LYS A 109 9.16 -16.88 0.77
CA LYS A 109 8.77 -17.13 2.16
C LYS A 109 8.11 -18.50 2.35
N ALA A 110 7.57 -19.07 1.29
CA ALA A 110 6.88 -20.36 1.28
C ALA A 110 7.27 -21.12 0.00
N PRO A 111 8.35 -21.92 0.02
CA PRO A 111 8.93 -22.51 -1.20
C PRO A 111 8.07 -23.60 -1.86
N ASN A 112 6.99 -24.06 -1.22
CA ASN A 112 6.16 -25.18 -1.68
C ASN A 112 4.81 -24.74 -2.27
N ILE A 113 4.67 -23.50 -2.72
CA ILE A 113 3.44 -23.04 -3.38
C ILE A 113 3.42 -23.44 -4.86
N PRO A 114 2.24 -23.67 -5.48
CA PRO A 114 2.13 -23.97 -6.91
C PRO A 114 2.68 -22.84 -7.80
N SER A 115 2.94 -23.14 -9.08
CA SER A 115 3.46 -22.17 -10.04
C SER A 115 2.54 -20.95 -10.20
N PHE A 116 3.09 -19.83 -10.71
CA PHE A 116 2.31 -18.63 -10.98
C PHE A 116 1.14 -18.93 -11.93
N GLU A 117 1.42 -19.65 -13.02
CA GLU A 117 0.43 -20.06 -14.01
C GLU A 117 -0.66 -20.89 -13.35
N SER A 118 -0.27 -21.86 -12.51
CA SER A 118 -1.22 -22.74 -11.80
C SER A 118 -2.21 -21.96 -10.94
N LEU A 119 -1.73 -20.91 -10.26
CA LEU A 119 -2.54 -20.06 -9.37
C LEU A 119 -3.30 -18.95 -10.10
N ALA A 120 -2.84 -18.53 -11.28
CA ALA A 120 -3.45 -17.44 -12.03
C ALA A 120 -4.78 -17.82 -12.67
N PHE A 121 -5.05 -19.11 -12.89
CA PHE A 121 -6.27 -19.60 -13.53
C PHE A 121 -7.11 -20.45 -12.57
N LYS A 122 -8.42 -20.18 -12.49
CA LYS A 122 -9.38 -21.10 -11.88
C LYS A 122 -9.58 -22.34 -12.74
N ASN A 123 -9.51 -22.17 -14.06
CA ASN A 123 -9.65 -23.27 -15.02
C ASN A 123 -8.76 -23.00 -16.24
N HIS A 124 -7.71 -23.80 -16.36
CA HIS A 124 -6.71 -23.71 -17.43
C HIS A 124 -7.28 -24.00 -18.82
N THR A 125 -8.16 -25.01 -18.92
CA THR A 125 -8.75 -25.44 -20.19
C THR A 125 -9.62 -24.35 -20.83
N THR A 126 -10.33 -23.59 -19.99
CA THR A 126 -11.21 -22.49 -20.44
C THR A 126 -10.53 -21.13 -20.49
N GLY A 127 -9.31 -21.00 -19.95
CA GLY A 127 -8.63 -19.71 -19.77
C GLY A 127 -9.26 -18.82 -18.70
N LEU A 128 -10.11 -19.36 -17.83
CA LEU A 128 -10.76 -18.59 -16.77
C LEU A 128 -9.75 -18.18 -15.69
N ILE A 129 -9.45 -16.87 -15.63
CA ILE A 129 -8.51 -16.27 -14.69
C ILE A 129 -9.11 -16.23 -13.27
N ASP A 130 -8.29 -16.50 -12.25
CA ASP A 130 -8.65 -16.25 -10.85
C ASP A 130 -8.42 -14.79 -10.44
N SER A 131 -9.34 -13.92 -10.82
CA SER A 131 -9.28 -12.49 -10.47
C SER A 131 -9.36 -12.20 -8.96
N LEU A 132 -9.74 -13.19 -8.14
CA LEU A 132 -9.80 -13.07 -6.68
C LEU A 132 -8.47 -13.43 -6.01
N TRP A 133 -7.56 -14.10 -6.73
CA TRP A 133 -6.24 -14.38 -6.21
C TRP A 133 -5.50 -13.07 -5.95
N SER A 134 -4.97 -12.89 -4.74
CA SER A 134 -4.45 -11.60 -4.26
C SER A 134 -3.44 -10.91 -5.20
N PRO A 135 -2.46 -11.61 -5.80
CA PRO A 135 -1.59 -11.05 -6.83
C PRO A 135 -2.29 -10.52 -8.09
N LEU A 136 -3.44 -11.03 -8.48
CA LEU A 136 -4.20 -10.48 -9.60
C LEU A 136 -5.14 -9.37 -9.13
N TRP A 137 -5.86 -9.63 -8.04
CA TRP A 137 -6.84 -8.69 -7.47
C TRP A 137 -6.24 -7.32 -7.12
N ILE A 138 -5.04 -7.25 -6.53
CA ILE A 138 -4.36 -5.98 -6.22
C ILE A 138 -4.06 -5.17 -7.50
N GLY A 139 -3.88 -5.85 -8.63
CA GLY A 139 -3.61 -5.23 -9.94
C GLY A 139 -4.82 -4.56 -10.60
N LEU A 140 -6.03 -4.75 -10.06
CA LEU A 140 -7.28 -4.16 -10.57
C LEU A 140 -7.43 -2.71 -10.09
N TYR A 141 -6.48 -1.86 -10.46
CA TYR A 141 -6.31 -0.52 -9.88
C TYR A 141 -7.56 0.37 -9.99
N ALA A 142 -8.28 0.32 -11.11
CA ALA A 142 -9.49 1.11 -11.30
C ALA A 142 -10.55 0.81 -10.22
N GLN A 143 -10.79 -0.47 -9.93
CA GLN A 143 -11.75 -0.89 -8.90
C GLN A 143 -11.35 -0.41 -7.50
N HIS A 144 -10.05 -0.43 -7.19
CA HIS A 144 -9.56 0.09 -5.91
C HIS A 144 -9.69 1.62 -5.86
N MET A 145 -9.37 2.31 -6.95
CA MET A 145 -9.47 3.78 -7.04
C MET A 145 -10.90 4.29 -6.85
N GLU A 146 -11.91 3.57 -7.35
CA GLU A 146 -13.32 3.93 -7.14
C GLU A 146 -13.65 4.08 -5.64
N HIS A 147 -13.15 3.19 -4.78
CA HIS A 147 -13.36 3.30 -3.33
C HIS A 147 -12.66 4.51 -2.69
N TRP A 148 -11.55 4.98 -3.29
CA TRP A 148 -10.81 6.15 -2.79
C TRP A 148 -11.40 7.48 -3.27
N LEU A 149 -12.19 7.46 -4.35
CA LEU A 149 -12.81 8.64 -4.95
C LEU A 149 -14.30 8.80 -4.56
N ALA A 150 -14.85 7.84 -3.82
CA ALA A 150 -16.24 7.82 -3.36
C ALA A 150 -16.51 8.74 -2.17
#